data_AF-A0A2E1B6R1-F1
#
_entry.id   AF-A0A2E1B6R1-F1
#
_cell.length_a   1.000
_cell.length_b   1.000
_cell.length_c   1.000
_cell.angle_alpha   90.00
_cell.angle_beta   90.00
_cell.angle_gamma   90.00
#
_symmetry.space_group_name_H-M   'P 1'
#
loop_
_entity.id
_entity.type
_entity.pdbx_description
1 polymer ?
#
loop_
_entity_poly.entity_id
_entity_poly.type
_entity_poly.pdbx_seq_one_letter_code
_entity_poly.pdbx_strand_id
1 'polypeptide(L)'
;MKLELDINDDNPTPKLGAALIAVSSALDLSIEKLAEEKGTLDLSWLDELRQQSIVAAKGTITEDISIETEADALGFAIELIDAKFQTLRLGLVQKSTD
;
A
#
# COMPACT_ATOMS: atom_id res chain seq x y z
N MET A 1 1.62 -9.87 -13.81
CA MET A 1 0.68 -9.10 -14.65
C MET A 1 1.44 -7.90 -15.20
N LYS A 2 1.53 -7.75 -16.52
CA LYS A 2 2.19 -6.59 -17.15
C LYS A 2 1.10 -5.63 -17.59
N LEU A 3 0.97 -4.51 -16.89
CA LEU A 3 0.03 -3.44 -17.25
C LEU A 3 0.72 -2.52 -18.25
N GLU A 4 0.21 -2.50 -19.48
CA GLU A 4 0.61 -1.50 -20.47
C GLU A 4 -0.29 -0.27 -20.29
N LEU A 5 0.34 0.88 -20.04
CA LEU A 5 -0.35 2.14 -19.79
C LEU A 5 -0.08 3.07 -20.98
N ASP A 6 -1.14 3.55 -21.63
CA ASP A 6 -1.05 4.49 -22.74
C ASP A 6 -0.80 5.90 -22.17
N ILE A 7 0.46 6.34 -22.19
CA ILE A 7 0.90 7.59 -21.56
C ILE A 7 0.85 8.72 -22.59
N ASN A 8 -0.17 9.59 -22.49
CA ASN A 8 -0.21 10.89 -23.14
C ASN A 8 0.26 11.98 -22.15
N ASP A 9 1.13 12.91 -22.57
CA ASP A 9 1.66 13.98 -21.70
C ASP A 9 0.56 14.92 -21.17
N ASP A 10 -0.56 15.05 -21.88
CA ASP A 10 -1.73 15.83 -21.46
C ASP A 10 -2.73 15.06 -20.58
N ASN A 11 -2.46 13.78 -20.30
CA ASN A 11 -3.27 12.96 -19.41
C ASN A 11 -2.37 12.36 -18.31
N PRO A 12 -2.29 12.95 -17.10
CA PRO A 12 -1.38 12.51 -16.05
C PRO A 12 -1.79 11.16 -15.43
N THR A 13 -3.02 10.69 -15.64
CA THR A 13 -3.58 9.49 -14.99
C THR A 13 -2.80 8.20 -15.25
N PRO A 14 -2.33 7.88 -16.48
CA PRO A 14 -1.53 6.70 -16.74
C PRO A 14 -0.16 6.76 -16.07
N LYS A 15 0.49 7.94 -16.02
CA LYS A 15 1.77 8.13 -15.29
C LYS A 15 1.58 7.94 -13.79
N LEU A 16 0.52 8.51 -13.23
CA LEU A 16 0.16 8.35 -11.82
C LEU A 16 -0.12 6.88 -11.49
N GLY A 17 -0.86 6.18 -12.35
CA GLY A 17 -1.12 4.74 -12.21
C GLY A 17 0.17 3.92 -12.23
N ALA A 18 1.08 4.19 -13.18
CA ALA A 18 2.38 3.53 -13.26
C ALA A 18 3.22 3.78 -11.99
N ALA A 19 3.27 5.02 -11.52
CA ALA A 19 4.01 5.39 -10.31
C ALA A 19 3.44 4.71 -9.06
N LEU A 20 2.11 4.67 -8.92
CA LEU A 20 1.44 4.01 -7.80
C LEU A 20 1.71 2.50 -7.78
N ILE A 21 1.69 1.84 -8.94
CA ILE A 21 2.04 0.42 -9.06
C ILE A 21 3.50 0.19 -8.65
N ALA A 22 4.43 1.01 -9.15
CA ALA A 22 5.84 0.89 -8.82
C ALA A 22 6.10 1.06 -7.32
N VAL A 23 5.48 2.06 -6.68
CA VAL A 23 5.55 2.27 -5.23
C VAL A 23 4.94 1.10 -4.47
N SER A 24 3.78 0.59 -4.90
CA SER A 24 3.13 -0.57 -4.28
C SER A 24 4.01 -1.82 -4.33
N SER A 25 4.66 -2.10 -5.46
CA SER A 25 5.59 -3.22 -5.61
C SER A 25 6.87 -3.05 -4.79
N ALA A 26 7.39 -1.82 -4.68
CA ALA A 26 8.54 -1.55 -3.82
C ALA A 26 8.22 -1.75 -2.33
N LEU A 27 7.01 -1.37 -1.90
CA LEU A 27 6.52 -1.61 -0.53
C LEU A 27 6.37 -3.11 -0.25
N ASP A 28 5.82 -3.88 -1.19
CA ASP A 28 5.74 -5.34 -1.08
C ASP A 28 7.11 -5.95 -0.81
N LEU A 29 8.08 -5.65 -1.67
CA LEU A 29 9.44 -6.14 -1.53
C LEU A 29 10.08 -5.72 -0.20
N SER A 30 9.86 -4.49 0.23
CA SER A 30 10.40 -3.97 1.50
C SER A 30 9.83 -4.73 2.71
N ILE A 31 8.54 -5.05 2.70
CA ILE A 31 7.89 -5.81 3.77
C ILE A 31 8.33 -7.28 3.73
N GLU A 32 8.50 -7.87 2.55
CA GLU A 32 9.07 -9.22 2.42
C GLU A 32 10.49 -9.29 2.98
N LYS A 33 11.34 -8.29 2.68
CA LYS A 33 12.69 -8.21 3.25
C LYS A 33 12.70 -7.99 4.75
N LEU A 34 11.78 -7.17 5.26
CA LEU A 34 11.62 -7.00 6.70
C LEU A 34 11.19 -8.32 7.37
N ALA A 35 10.36 -9.13 6.71
CA ALA A 35 9.96 -10.44 7.21
C ALA A 35 11.14 -11.45 7.24
N GLU A 36 12.08 -11.37 6.30
CA GLU A 36 13.33 -12.16 6.36
C GLU A 36 14.15 -11.83 7.61
N GLU A 37 14.14 -10.58 8.07
CA GLU A 37 14.88 -10.13 9.27
C GLU A 37 14.12 -10.39 10.58
N LYS A 38 12.82 -10.12 10.61
CA LYS A 38 11.96 -10.24 11.80
C LYS A 38 11.46 -11.68 12.03
N GLY A 39 11.48 -12.50 10.99
CA GLY A 39 10.82 -13.80 10.97
C GLY A 39 9.31 -13.69 10.75
N THR A 40 8.69 -14.83 10.46
CA THR A 40 7.25 -14.97 10.16
C THR A 40 6.46 -15.74 11.22
N LEU A 41 7.13 -16.19 12.29
CA LEU A 41 6.49 -16.95 13.39
C LEU A 41 5.52 -16.09 14.20
N ASP A 42 5.87 -14.82 14.40
CA ASP A 42 5.00 -13.81 15.00
C ASP A 42 4.89 -12.62 14.04
N LEU A 43 3.67 -12.35 13.57
CA LEU A 43 3.36 -11.25 12.66
C LEU A 43 2.78 -10.03 13.39
N SER A 44 2.92 -9.95 14.71
CA SER A 44 2.54 -8.77 15.51
C SER A 44 3.18 -7.48 14.98
N TRP A 45 4.45 -7.54 14.54
CA TRP A 45 5.15 -6.41 13.91
C TRP A 45 4.46 -5.91 12.63
N LEU A 46 3.82 -6.81 11.87
CA LEU A 46 3.10 -6.47 10.65
C LEU A 46 1.77 -5.77 10.99
N ASP A 47 1.11 -6.19 12.07
CA ASP A 47 -0.10 -5.53 12.58
C ASP A 47 0.20 -4.13 13.15
N GLU A 48 1.32 -3.98 13.87
CA GLU A 48 1.81 -2.67 14.32
C GLU A 48 2.12 -1.74 13.14
N LEU A 49 2.81 -2.26 12.12
CA LEU A 49 3.14 -1.50 10.92
C LEU A 49 1.87 -1.08 10.16
N ARG A 50 0.85 -1.95 10.08
CA ARG A 50 -0.47 -1.63 9.51
C ARG A 50 -1.11 -0.46 10.25
N GLN A 51 -1.17 -0.54 11.58
CA GLN A 51 -1.78 0.50 12.41
C GLN A 51 -1.05 1.85 12.25
N GLN A 52 0.29 1.83 12.27
CA GLN A 52 1.09 3.04 12.08
C GLN A 52 0.89 3.65 10.67
N SER A 53 0.77 2.80 9.64
CA SER A 53 0.50 3.24 8.26
C SER A 53 -0.87 3.93 8.14
N ILE A 54 -1.90 3.39 8.80
CA ILE A 54 -3.23 4.01 8.84
C ILE A 54 -3.20 5.35 9.57
N VAL A 55 -2.48 5.44 10.70
CA VAL A 55 -2.34 6.70 11.44
C VAL A 55 -1.61 7.74 10.59
N ALA A 56 -0.55 7.36 9.89
CA ALA A 56 0.17 8.25 8.98
C ALA A 56 -0.73 8.74 7.83
N ALA A 57 -1.51 7.84 7.22
CA ALA A 57 -2.45 8.21 6.14
C ALA A 57 -3.49 9.24 6.62
N LYS A 58 -4.06 9.05 7.82
CA LYS A 58 -5.00 10.01 8.43
C LYS A 58 -4.41 11.39 8.72
N GLY A 59 -3.10 11.49 8.88
CA GLY A 59 -2.39 12.75 9.07
C GLY A 59 -2.04 13.47 7.76
N THR A 60 -2.37 12.88 6.61
CA THR A 60 -2.12 13.48 5.30
C THR A 60 -3.17 14.55 5.03
N ILE A 61 -2.73 15.75 4.68
CA ILE A 61 -3.58 16.84 4.23
C ILE A 61 -3.25 17.09 2.77
N THR A 62 -4.28 17.16 1.94
CA THR A 62 -4.17 17.50 0.52
C THR A 62 -4.72 18.89 0.28
N GLU A 63 -3.86 19.79 -0.20
CA GLU A 63 -4.28 21.14 -0.59
C GLU A 63 -5.08 21.08 -1.90
N ASP A 64 -5.93 22.09 -2.12
CA ASP A 64 -6.68 22.30 -3.36
C ASP A 64 -7.73 21.23 -3.75
N ILE A 65 -8.17 20.38 -2.81
CA ILE A 65 -9.34 19.50 -2.99
C ILE A 65 -10.45 19.81 -1.98
N SER A 66 -11.68 19.45 -2.32
CA SER A 66 -12.81 19.63 -1.40
C SER A 66 -12.68 18.71 -0.19
N ILE A 67 -13.15 19.16 0.97
CA ILE A 67 -13.13 18.36 2.21
C ILE A 67 -13.87 17.02 2.04
N GLU A 68 -14.96 17.01 1.27
CA GLU A 68 -15.72 15.78 0.97
C GLU A 68 -14.87 14.81 0.14
N THR A 69 -14.22 15.30 -0.91
CA THR A 69 -13.30 14.49 -1.73
C THR A 69 -12.11 13.98 -0.92
N GLU A 70 -11.58 14.79 -0.01
CA GLU A 70 -10.49 14.40 0.88
C GLU A 70 -10.92 13.31 1.86
N ALA A 71 -12.10 13.44 2.47
CA ALA A 71 -12.65 12.45 3.38
C ALA A 71 -12.90 11.11 2.68
N ASP A 72 -13.50 11.14 1.48
CA ASP A 72 -13.74 9.95 0.66
C ASP A 72 -12.43 9.28 0.24
N ALA A 73 -11.46 10.07 -0.24
CA ALA A 73 -10.14 9.58 -0.63
C ALA A 73 -9.39 8.96 0.56
N LEU A 74 -9.49 9.56 1.75
CA LEU A 74 -8.90 9.02 2.96
C LEU A 74 -9.57 7.70 3.40
N GLY A 75 -10.90 7.62 3.31
CA GLY A 75 -11.63 6.38 3.55
C GLY A 75 -11.15 5.25 2.64
N PHE A 76 -11.09 5.53 1.34
CA PHE A 76 -10.55 4.58 0.35
C PHE A 76 -9.09 4.20 0.62
N ALA A 77 -8.25 5.17 1.01
CA ALA A 77 -6.84 4.90 1.33
C ALA A 77 -6.69 3.95 2.52
N ILE A 78 -7.51 4.11 3.57
CA ILE A 78 -7.51 3.21 4.74
C ILE A 78 -7.89 1.79 4.33
N GLU A 79 -8.96 1.63 3.53
CA GLU A 79 -9.39 0.32 3.01
C GLU A 79 -8.30 -0.34 2.18
N LEU A 80 -7.65 0.43 1.30
CA LEU A 80 -6.55 -0.05 0.47
C LEU A 80 -5.35 -0.51 1.31
N ILE A 81 -4.97 0.25 2.33
CA ILE A 81 -3.90 -0.11 3.27
C ILE A 81 -4.27 -1.42 3.99
N ASP A 82 -5.46 -1.53 4.57
CA ASP A 82 -5.87 -2.74 5.27
C ASP A 82 -5.86 -3.97 4.34
N ALA A 83 -6.43 -3.86 3.15
CA ALA A 83 -6.44 -4.94 2.16
C ALA A 83 -5.02 -5.37 1.74
N LYS A 84 -4.11 -4.40 1.60
CA LYS A 84 -2.71 -4.64 1.24
C LYS A 84 -1.99 -5.44 2.33
N PHE A 85 -2.10 -5.02 3.59
CA PHE A 85 -1.49 -5.72 4.72
C PHE A 85 -2.08 -7.11 4.93
N GLN A 86 -3.38 -7.30 4.71
CA GLN A 86 -4.01 -8.63 4.73
C GLN A 86 -3.44 -9.54 3.64
N THR A 87 -3.28 -9.03 2.42
CA THR A 87 -2.69 -9.79 1.30
C THR A 87 -1.26 -10.20 1.61
N LEU A 88 -0.45 -9.28 2.15
CA LEU A 88 0.93 -9.57 2.57
C LEU A 88 0.97 -10.61 3.68
N ARG A 89 0.09 -10.52 4.68
CA ARG A 89 -0.02 -11.51 5.75
C ARG A 89 -0.28 -12.91 5.20
N LEU A 90 -1.24 -13.04 4.27
CA LEU A 90 -1.54 -14.33 3.64
C LEU A 90 -0.33 -14.88 2.88
N GLY A 91 0.38 -14.02 2.13
CA GLY A 91 1.58 -14.41 1.40
C GLY A 91 2.72 -14.88 2.32
N LEU A 92 2.95 -14.17 3.43
CA LEU A 92 3.99 -14.53 4.41
C LEU A 92 3.66 -15.83 5.16
N VAL A 93 2.39 -16.05 5.53
CA VAL A 93 1.95 -17.30 6.17
C VAL A 93 2.11 -18.48 5.22
N GLN A 94 1.72 -18.35 3.95
CA GLN A 94 1.90 -19.40 2.95
C GLN A 94 3.38 -19.76 2.78
N LYS A 95 4.26 -18.77 2.62
CA LYS A 95 5.72 -18.96 2.51
C LYS A 95 6.35 -19.62 3.75
N SER A 96 5.75 -19.52 4.92
CA SER A 96 6.27 -20.13 6.16
C SER A 96 5.92 -21.61 6.32
N THR A 97 5.01 -22.13 5.50
CA THR A 97 4.53 -23.52 5.56
C THR A 97 5.27 -24.44 4.54
N ASP A 98 5.98 -23.85 3.59
CA ASP A 98 6.82 -24.53 2.58
C ASP A 98 8.30 -24.61 3.05
#